data_AF-A0A9Q1CG12-F1
#
_entry.id   AF-A0A9Q1CG12-F1
#
_cell.length_a   1.000
_cell.length_b   1.000
_cell.length_c   1.000
_cell.angle_alpha   90.00
_cell.angle_beta   90.00
_cell.angle_gamma   90.00
#
_symmetry.space_group_name_H-M   'P 1'
#
loop_
_entity.id
_entity.type
_entity.pdbx_description
1 polymer ?
#
loop_
_entity_poly.entity_id
_entity_poly.type
_entity_poly.pdbx_seq_one_letter_code
_entity_poly.pdbx_strand_id
1 'polypeptide(L)'
;MERWAEHFNSVFNRPSSINNDAIDRLPQVQTNYTLYDLPMEHEVEKAIHQLSCGKAPGSDSIPAEVFKVGGQALIKRRTQLYQLTWKEEQLPQ
;
A
#
# COMPACT_ATOMS: atom_id res chain seq x y z
N MET A 1 2.92 26.79 -18.30
CA MET A 1 3.20 25.48 -17.66
C MET A 1 4.67 25.34 -17.26
N GLU A 2 5.62 25.85 -18.05
CA GLU A 2 7.06 25.76 -17.78
C GLU A 2 7.46 26.25 -16.38
N ARG A 3 6.96 27.42 -15.95
CA ARG A 3 7.22 27.93 -14.60
C ARG A 3 6.77 27.00 -13.46
N TRP A 4 5.69 26.25 -13.67
CA TRP A 4 5.25 25.24 -12.71
C TRP A 4 6.16 24.02 -12.75
N ALA A 5 6.51 23.52 -13.94
CA ALA A 5 7.43 22.40 -14.10
C ALA A 5 8.82 22.70 -13.51
N GLU A 6 9.36 23.90 -13.73
CA GLU A 6 10.61 24.39 -13.15
C GLU A 6 10.52 24.46 -11.62
N HIS A 7 9.40 24.99 -11.09
CA HIS A 7 9.18 25.06 -9.65
C HIS A 7 9.13 23.65 -9.03
N PHE A 8 8.35 22.73 -9.59
CA PHE A 8 8.28 21.34 -9.16
C PHE A 8 9.64 20.66 -9.21
N ASN A 9 10.37 20.80 -10.32
CA ASN A 9 11.72 20.23 -10.44
C ASN A 9 12.66 20.80 -9.37
N SER A 10 12.61 22.11 -9.15
CA SER A 10 13.44 22.78 -8.15
C SER A 10 13.10 22.39 -6.72
N VAL A 11 11.88 21.99 -6.41
CA VAL A 11 11.42 21.66 -5.05
C VAL A 11 11.63 20.18 -4.76
N PHE A 12 11.24 19.30 -5.69
CA PHE A 12 11.19 17.86 -5.46
C PHE A 12 12.46 17.12 -5.89
N ASN A 13 13.22 17.64 -6.87
CA ASN A 13 14.43 16.98 -7.37
C ASN A 13 15.70 17.65 -6.87
N ARG A 14 15.67 18.26 -5.69
CA ARG A 14 16.87 18.81 -5.05
C ARG A 14 17.82 17.66 -4.71
N PRO A 15 19.13 17.79 -4.99
CA PRO A 15 20.10 16.83 -4.52
C PRO A 15 20.07 16.79 -2.99
N SER A 16 19.67 15.65 -2.43
CA SER A 16 19.66 15.43 -0.98
C SER A 16 21.01 14.87 -0.55
N SER A 17 21.70 15.56 0.36
CA SER A 17 22.83 14.98 1.08
C SER A 17 22.29 14.25 2.32
N ILE A 18 22.45 12.93 2.34
CA ILE A 18 22.11 12.11 3.50
C ILE A 18 23.25 12.24 4.52
N ASN A 19 22.92 12.66 5.75
CA ASN A 19 23.88 12.72 6.85
C ASN A 19 23.94 11.36 7.55
N ASN A 20 25.07 10.64 7.41
CA ASN A 20 25.25 9.33 8.03
C ASN A 20 25.21 9.40 9.57
N ASP A 21 25.78 10.44 10.19
CA ASP A 21 25.71 10.62 11.65
C ASP A 21 24.26 10.79 12.13
N ALA A 22 23.37 11.33 11.28
CA ALA A 22 21.96 11.42 11.61
C ALA A 22 21.26 10.06 11.53
N ILE A 23 21.66 9.19 10.58
CA ILE A 23 21.17 7.80 10.49
C ILE A 23 21.63 6.99 11.69
N ASP A 24 22.90 7.08 12.06
CA ASP A 24 23.48 6.32 13.18
C ASP A 24 22.83 6.70 14.53
N ARG A 25 22.30 7.92 14.63
CA ARG A 25 21.54 8.39 15.80
C ARG A 25 20.08 7.95 15.82
N LEU A 26 19.53 7.40 14.73
CA LEU A 26 18.14 6.95 14.71
C LEU A 26 17.97 5.73 15.62
N PRO A 27 17.00 5.74 16.55
CA PRO A 27 16.73 4.59 17.39
C PRO A 27 16.33 3.40 16.52
N GLN A 28 17.13 2.34 16.56
CA GLN A 28 16.83 1.10 15.86
C GLN A 28 15.76 0.34 16.64
N VAL A 29 14.67 -0.01 15.94
CA VAL A 29 13.64 -0.91 16.46
C VAL A 29 13.90 -2.32 15.96
N GLN A 30 13.45 -3.33 16.71
CA GLN A 30 13.57 -4.72 16.27
C GLN A 30 12.81 -4.92 14.96
N THR A 31 13.41 -5.66 14.02
CA THR A 31 12.76 -6.03 12.77
C THR A 31 11.47 -6.79 13.05
N ASN A 32 10.35 -6.30 12.51
CA ASN A 32 9.09 -7.00 12.64
C ASN A 32 8.98 -8.12 11.60
N TYR A 33 9.34 -9.34 12.00
CA TYR A 33 9.28 -10.51 11.12
C TYR A 33 7.85 -10.93 10.75
N THR A 34 6.81 -10.46 11.46
CA THR A 34 5.42 -10.80 11.10
C THR A 34 5.00 -10.19 9.77
N LEU A 35 5.76 -9.22 9.23
CA LEU A 35 5.52 -8.65 7.91
C LEU A 35 5.87 -9.60 6.76
N TYR A 36 6.61 -10.69 7.04
CA TYR A 36 6.89 -11.73 6.06
C TYR A 36 5.79 -12.80 6.00
N ASP A 37 4.87 -12.80 6.96
CA ASP A 37 3.80 -13.78 7.04
C ASP A 37 2.76 -13.52 5.94
N LEU A 38 2.15 -14.62 5.50
CA LEU A 38 1.06 -14.55 4.54
C LEU A 38 -0.14 -13.82 5.14
N PRO A 39 -0.80 -12.93 4.39
CA PRO A 39 -1.95 -12.20 4.90
C PRO A 39 -3.08 -13.16 5.30
N MET A 40 -3.69 -12.89 6.45
CA MET A 40 -4.84 -13.63 6.98
C MET A 40 -6.17 -12.98 6.61
N GLU A 41 -7.25 -13.76 6.60
CA GLU A 41 -8.59 -13.25 6.24
C GLU A 41 -9.04 -12.08 7.13
N HIS A 42 -8.74 -12.12 8.43
CA HIS A 42 -9.11 -11.04 9.36
C HIS A 42 -8.35 -9.73 9.09
N GLU A 43 -7.13 -9.80 8.55
CA GLU A 43 -6.35 -8.61 8.19
C GLU A 43 -6.93 -7.96 6.94
N VAL A 44 -7.31 -8.78 5.95
CA VAL A 44 -8.01 -8.32 4.73
C VAL A 44 -9.37 -7.73 5.09
N GLU A 45 -10.12 -8.39 5.96
CA GLU A 45 -11.39 -7.87 6.48
C GLU A 45 -11.20 -6.52 7.18
N LYS A 46 -10.21 -6.40 8.08
CA LYS A 46 -9.88 -5.14 8.75
C LYS A 46 -9.52 -4.04 7.75
N ALA A 47 -8.72 -4.35 6.73
CA ALA A 47 -8.35 -3.39 5.68
C ALA A 47 -9.59 -2.91 4.89
N ILE A 48 -10.49 -3.82 4.51
CA ILE A 48 -11.75 -3.48 3.83
C ILE A 48 -12.61 -2.56 4.71
N HIS A 49 -12.70 -2.82 6.01
CA HIS A 49 -13.43 -1.95 6.94
C HIS A 49 -12.81 -0.55 7.05
N GLN A 50 -11.49 -0.43 6.94
CA GLN A 50 -10.78 0.86 6.98
C GLN A 50 -10.91 1.70 5.70
N LEU A 51 -11.35 1.12 4.57
CA LEU A 51 -11.56 1.89 3.33
C LEU A 51 -12.56 3.03 3.54
N SER A 52 -12.28 4.20 2.97
CA SER A 52 -13.22 5.33 2.96
C SER A 52 -14.24 5.19 1.84
N CYS A 53 -15.53 5.39 2.14
CA CYS A 53 -16.60 5.48 1.14
C CYS A 53 -16.68 6.88 0.50
N GLY A 54 -17.35 6.97 -0.66
CA GLY A 54 -17.64 8.22 -1.37
C GLY A 54 -16.46 8.87 -2.08
N LYS A 55 -15.34 8.14 -2.22
CA LYS A 55 -14.19 8.57 -3.04
C LYS A 55 -14.40 8.13 -4.49
N ALA A 56 -13.84 8.90 -5.42
CA ALA A 56 -13.81 8.48 -6.83
C ALA A 56 -13.05 7.15 -6.95
N PRO A 57 -13.55 6.20 -7.76
CA PRO A 57 -12.87 4.93 -7.98
C PRO A 57 -11.55 5.14 -8.74
N GLY A 58 -10.67 4.14 -8.68
CA GLY A 58 -9.43 4.13 -9.45
C GLY A 58 -9.67 3.87 -10.95
N SER A 59 -8.60 3.59 -11.68
CA SER A 59 -8.66 3.23 -13.10
C SER A 59 -9.47 1.96 -13.39
N ASP A 60 -9.64 1.10 -12.38
CA ASP A 60 -10.49 -0.09 -12.43
C ASP A 60 -12.00 0.24 -12.38
N SER A 61 -12.36 1.49 -12.09
CA SER A 61 -13.74 1.94 -11.90
C SER A 61 -14.49 1.20 -10.78
N ILE A 62 -13.77 0.55 -9.84
CA ILE A 62 -14.38 -0.19 -8.73
C ILE A 62 -14.42 0.71 -7.48
N PRO A 63 -15.61 1.04 -6.97
CA PRO A 63 -15.72 1.85 -5.76
C PRO A 63 -15.50 1.01 -4.49
N ALA A 64 -15.03 1.65 -3.41
CA ALA A 64 -14.69 0.99 -2.15
C ALA A 64 -15.87 0.24 -1.50
N GLU A 65 -17.09 0.71 -1.75
CA GLU A 65 -18.36 0.18 -1.26
C GLU A 65 -18.57 -1.27 -1.71
N VAL A 66 -18.13 -1.64 -2.91
CA VAL A 66 -18.24 -3.01 -3.43
C VAL A 66 -17.50 -4.00 -2.53
N PHE A 67 -16.33 -3.60 -2.03
CA PHE A 67 -15.55 -4.44 -1.13
C PHE A 67 -16.23 -4.58 0.23
N LYS A 68 -16.84 -3.50 0.74
CA LYS A 68 -17.53 -3.51 2.03
C LYS A 68 -18.79 -4.37 2.04
N VAL A 69 -19.53 -4.43 0.92
CA VAL A 69 -20.76 -5.25 0.82
C VAL A 69 -20.50 -6.69 0.35
N GLY A 70 -19.31 -6.98 -0.19
CA GLY A 70 -18.98 -8.29 -0.77
C GLY A 70 -18.89 -9.46 0.22
N GLY A 71 -18.83 -9.16 1.52
CA GLY A 71 -18.90 -10.15 2.60
C GLY A 71 -17.77 -11.20 2.58
N GLN A 72 -18.00 -12.31 3.29
CA GLN A 72 -16.97 -13.32 3.54
C GLN A 72 -16.45 -14.01 2.27
N ALA A 73 -17.30 -14.22 1.27
CA ALA A 73 -16.87 -14.82 -0.01
C ALA A 73 -15.83 -13.94 -0.73
N LEU A 74 -16.03 -12.61 -0.73
CA LEU A 74 -15.08 -11.68 -1.31
C LEU A 74 -13.77 -11.63 -0.50
N ILE A 75 -13.88 -11.58 0.84
CA ILE A 75 -12.71 -11.57 1.74
C ILE A 75 -11.84 -12.80 1.50
N LYS A 76 -12.43 -13.99 1.46
CA LYS A 76 -11.73 -15.25 1.20
C LYS A 76 -11.04 -15.23 -0.17
N ARG A 77 -11.74 -14.83 -1.23
CA ARG A 77 -11.18 -14.81 -2.58
C ARG A 77 -10.02 -13.82 -2.72
N ARG A 78 -10.11 -12.66 -2.07
CA ARG A 78 -9.04 -11.65 -2.04
C ARG A 78 -7.84 -12.12 -1.25
N THR A 79 -8.06 -12.75 -0.08
CA THR A 79 -6.98 -13.33 0.73
C THR A 79 -6.21 -14.37 -0.07
N GLN A 80 -6.90 -15.28 -0.76
CA GLN A 80 -6.26 -16.27 -1.64
C GLN A 80 -5.44 -15.62 -2.76
N LEU A 81 -5.93 -14.51 -3.34
CA LEU A 81 -5.23 -13.77 -4.38
C LEU A 81 -3.93 -13.15 -3.84
N TYR A 82 -4.00 -12.47 -2.70
CA TYR A 82 -2.83 -11.84 -2.09
C TYR A 82 -1.79 -12.88 -1.68
N GLN A 83 -2.22 -14.00 -1.10
CA GLN A 83 -1.34 -15.11 -0.75
C GLN A 83 -0.67 -15.73 -1.99
N LEU A 84 -1.39 -15.84 -3.11
CA LEU A 84 -0.81 -16.33 -4.36
C LEU A 84 0.26 -15.37 -4.88
N THR A 85 -0.06 -14.07 -4.98
CA THR A 85 0.90 -13.05 -5.41
C THR A 85 2.12 -12.98 -4.51
N TRP A 86 1.94 -13.15 -3.20
CA TRP A 86 3.04 -13.17 -2.23
C TRP A 86 4.00 -14.35 -2.45
N LYS A 87 3.46 -15.53 -2.78
CA LYS A 87 4.26 -16.75 -3.00
C LYS A 87 4.97 -16.76 -4.34
N GLU A 88 4.29 -16.32 -5.39
CA GLU A 88 4.80 -16.39 -6.76
C GLU A 88 5.63 -15.15 -7.14
N GLU A 89 5.62 -14.10 -6.31
CA GLU A 89 6.22 -12.79 -6.57
C GLU A 89 5.78 -12.18 -7.92
N GLN A 90 4.61 -12.60 -8.42
CA GLN A 90 4.05 -12.20 -9.71
C GLN A 90 2.60 -11.77 -9.54
N LEU A 91 2.23 -10.69 -10.24
CA LEU A 91 0.85 -10.24 -10.29
C LEU A 91 0.01 -11.19 -11.17
N PRO A 92 -1.23 -11.51 -10.77
CA PRO A 92 -2.16 -12.25 -11.61
C PRO A 92 -2.46 -11.44 -12.88
N GLN A 93 -2.50 -12.12 -14.03
CA GLN A 93 -2.93 -11.54 -15.31
C GLN A 93 -4.43 -11.25 -15.34
#